data_AF-A0A7X7P6W9-F1
#
_entry.id   AF-A0A7X7P6W9-F1
#
_cell.length_a   1.000
_cell.length_b   1.000
_cell.length_c   1.000
_cell.angle_alpha   90.00
_cell.angle_beta   90.00
_cell.angle_gamma   90.00
#
_symmetry.space_group_name_H-M   'P 1'
#
loop_
_entity.id
_entity.type
_entity.pdbx_description
1 polymer ?
#
loop_
_entity_poly.entity_id
_entity_poly.type
_entity_poly.pdbx_seq_one_letter_code
_entity_poly.pdbx_strand_id
1 'polypeptide(L)'
;MDKKSAIMAHMLTEQGGSVLVRCEGGFISRFTLSYEFEGIEFSKHSGNISLGVNKSESVPIGAKNLFLKVEEMWGFGWSTIFIQQFAEPVQKCYKVYGTTLNPKWIEI
;
A
#
# COMPACT_ATOMS: atom_id res chain seq x y z
N MET A 1 17.23 -20.30 -1.66
CA MET A 1 16.57 -19.86 -2.91
C MET A 1 17.26 -18.58 -3.37
N ASP A 2 17.60 -18.46 -4.65
CA ASP A 2 18.25 -17.25 -5.16
C ASP A 2 17.23 -16.15 -5.48
N LYS A 3 17.67 -14.88 -5.43
CA LYS A 3 16.80 -13.70 -5.60
C LYS A 3 16.09 -13.65 -6.97
N LYS A 4 16.71 -14.19 -8.02
CA LYS A 4 16.12 -14.18 -9.37
C LYS A 4 14.94 -15.14 -9.42
N SER A 5 15.08 -16.32 -8.83
CA SER A 5 14.00 -17.33 -8.78
C SER A 5 12.76 -16.81 -8.02
N ALA A 6 12.95 -16.17 -6.87
CA ALA A 6 11.84 -15.60 -6.10
C ALA A 6 11.13 -14.44 -6.81
N ILE A 7 11.85 -13.60 -7.55
CA ILE A 7 11.25 -12.54 -8.38
C ILE A 7 10.45 -13.14 -9.53
N MET A 8 10.93 -14.22 -10.15
CA MET A 8 10.17 -14.91 -11.20
C MET A 8 8.91 -15.59 -10.65
N ALA A 9 9.03 -16.27 -9.51
CA ALA A 9 7.89 -16.86 -8.81
C ALA A 9 6.85 -15.80 -8.42
N HIS A 10 7.30 -14.63 -7.95
CA HIS A 10 6.45 -13.48 -7.64
C HIS A 10 5.63 -13.02 -8.85
N MET A 11 6.27 -12.88 -10.02
CA MET A 11 5.60 -12.43 -11.25
C MET A 11 4.62 -13.45 -11.83
N LEU A 12 4.84 -14.74 -11.59
CA LEU A 12 4.03 -15.84 -12.11
C LEU A 12 2.93 -16.29 -11.15
N THR A 13 3.00 -15.84 -9.89
CA THR A 13 2.09 -16.25 -8.82
C THR A 13 0.74 -15.56 -8.91
N GLU A 14 -0.32 -16.30 -8.57
CA GLU A 14 -1.67 -15.76 -8.46
C GLU A 14 -1.79 -14.71 -7.34
N GLN A 15 -2.70 -13.76 -7.50
CA GLN A 15 -2.93 -12.71 -6.51
C GLN A 15 -3.69 -13.29 -5.32
N GLY A 16 -3.09 -13.25 -4.13
CA GLY A 16 -3.72 -13.67 -2.88
C GLY A 16 -4.46 -12.55 -2.16
N GLY A 17 -4.23 -11.29 -2.54
CA GLY A 17 -4.88 -10.14 -1.96
C GLY A 17 -4.56 -8.85 -2.71
N SER A 18 -5.16 -7.75 -2.26
CA SER A 18 -4.93 -6.43 -2.83
C SER A 18 -5.22 -5.33 -1.81
N VAL A 19 -4.42 -4.27 -1.85
CA VAL A 19 -4.70 -3.04 -1.11
C VAL A 19 -5.03 -1.94 -2.09
N LEU A 20 -6.21 -1.33 -1.94
CA LEU A 20 -6.61 -0.14 -2.66
C LEU A 20 -6.65 1.06 -1.71
N VAL A 21 -6.09 2.18 -2.14
CA VAL A 21 -6.22 3.47 -1.46
C VAL A 21 -6.83 4.49 -2.42
N ARG A 22 -7.91 5.11 -1.97
CA ARG A 22 -8.60 6.21 -2.63
C ARG A 22 -8.32 7.52 -1.90
N CYS A 23 -7.89 8.55 -2.63
CA CYS A 23 -7.74 9.89 -2.08
C CYS A 23 -8.97 10.75 -2.38
N GLU A 24 -9.66 11.21 -1.33
CA GLU A 24 -10.70 12.25 -1.38
C GLU A 24 -10.34 13.46 -0.50
N GLY A 25 -9.08 13.55 -0.05
CA GLY A 25 -8.58 14.64 0.77
C GLY A 25 -8.14 15.85 -0.05
N GLY A 26 -8.13 17.03 0.56
CA GLY A 26 -7.55 18.26 0.01
C GLY A 26 -6.02 18.24 -0.02
N PHE A 27 -5.42 17.10 -0.37
CA PHE A 27 -3.98 16.83 -0.35
C PHE A 27 -3.62 15.76 -1.38
N ILE A 28 -2.32 15.61 -1.64
CA ILE A 28 -1.79 14.46 -2.39
C ILE A 28 -1.48 13.37 -1.38
N SER A 29 -1.97 12.16 -1.63
CA SER A 29 -1.63 10.98 -0.84
C SER A 29 -0.67 10.07 -1.60
N ARG A 30 -0.02 9.15 -0.89
CA ARG A 30 0.67 8.00 -1.47
C ARG A 30 0.64 6.86 -0.46
N PHE A 31 0.92 5.64 -0.90
CA PHE A 31 1.20 4.55 0.00
C PHE A 31 2.38 3.71 -0.45
N THR A 32 3.01 3.10 0.54
CA THR A 32 4.03 2.07 0.36
C THR A 32 3.50 0.78 0.96
N LEU A 33 3.49 -0.29 0.16
CA LEU A 33 3.14 -1.63 0.59
C LEU A 33 4.40 -2.49 0.55
N SER A 34 4.86 -2.92 1.73
CA SER A 34 5.98 -3.83 1.88
C SER A 34 5.49 -5.19 2.38
N TYR A 35 6.12 -6.27 1.95
CA TYR A 35 5.79 -7.64 2.38
C TYR A 35 6.97 -8.56 2.13
N GLU A 36 6.97 -9.70 2.81
CA GLU A 36 7.91 -10.80 2.57
C GLU A 36 7.27 -11.83 1.65
N PHE A 37 7.98 -12.27 0.62
CA PHE A 37 7.57 -13.39 -0.23
C PHE A 37 8.78 -14.29 -0.45
N GLU A 38 8.63 -15.58 -0.13
CA GLU A 38 9.70 -16.57 -0.27
C GLU A 38 11.02 -16.20 0.46
N GLY A 39 10.92 -15.51 1.60
CA GLY A 39 12.08 -15.05 2.38
C GLY A 39 12.75 -13.78 1.83
N ILE A 40 12.14 -13.11 0.85
CA ILE A 40 12.63 -11.85 0.28
C ILE A 40 11.64 -10.73 0.57
N GLU A 41 12.15 -9.59 1.01
CA GLU A 41 11.35 -8.38 1.16
C GLU A 41 11.10 -7.71 -0.20
N PHE A 42 9.83 -7.42 -0.46
CA PHE A 42 9.36 -6.63 -1.58
C PHE A 42 8.78 -5.32 -1.04
N SER A 43 8.96 -4.23 -1.77
CA SER A 43 8.33 -2.95 -1.47
C SER A 43 7.81 -2.32 -2.75
N LYS A 44 6.53 -1.94 -2.73
CA LYS A 44 5.84 -1.29 -3.83
C LYS A 44 5.37 0.08 -3.39
N HIS A 45 5.66 1.08 -4.21
CA HIS A 45 5.24 2.45 -3.97
C HIS A 45 4.16 2.83 -4.99
N SER A 46 3.00 3.30 -4.52
CA SER A 46 1.84 3.60 -5.37
C SER A 46 2.05 4.77 -6.33
N GLY A 47 3.08 5.58 -6.06
CA GLY A 47 3.20 6.93 -6.61
C GLY A 47 2.20 7.89 -5.95
N ASN A 48 2.05 9.07 -6.54
CA ASN A 48 1.13 10.08 -6.03
C ASN A 48 -0.32 9.74 -6.39
N ILE A 49 -1.21 9.94 -5.42
CA ILE A 49 -2.66 9.73 -5.50
C ILE A 49 -3.30 11.09 -5.25
N SER A 50 -3.70 11.75 -6.32
CA SER A 50 -4.44 13.01 -6.25
C SER A 50 -5.92 12.79 -5.90
N LEU A 51 -6.61 13.87 -5.57
CA LEU A 51 -8.04 13.86 -5.27
C LEU A 51 -8.85 13.16 -6.38
N GLY A 52 -9.72 12.23 -5.97
CA GLY A 52 -10.58 11.43 -6.84
C GLY A 52 -9.90 10.19 -7.44
N VAL A 53 -8.59 10.01 -7.24
CA VAL A 53 -7.84 8.88 -7.80
C VAL A 53 -7.81 7.71 -6.82
N ASN A 54 -7.94 6.51 -7.39
CA ASN A 54 -7.74 5.24 -6.69
C ASN A 54 -6.44 4.61 -7.20
N LYS A 55 -5.64 4.07 -6.29
CA LYS A 55 -4.51 3.20 -6.64
C LYS A 55 -4.62 1.89 -5.89
N SER A 56 -4.33 0.81 -6.59
CA SER A 56 -4.40 -0.55 -6.06
C SER A 56 -3.09 -1.25 -6.30
N GLU A 57 -2.59 -1.95 -5.29
CA GLU A 57 -1.44 -2.83 -5.39
C GLU A 57 -1.84 -4.25 -5.02
N SER A 58 -1.48 -5.20 -5.88
CA SER A 58 -1.72 -6.62 -5.64
C SER A 58 -0.61 -7.25 -4.82
N VAL A 59 -1.00 -8.25 -4.02
CA VAL A 59 -0.11 -9.06 -3.19
C VAL A 59 -0.21 -10.51 -3.66
N PRO A 60 0.93 -11.19 -3.90
CA PRO A 60 0.95 -12.59 -4.31
C PRO A 60 0.43 -13.48 -3.17
N ILE A 61 -0.17 -14.62 -3.51
CA ILE A 61 -0.53 -15.64 -2.52
C ILE A 61 0.73 -16.14 -1.81
N GLY A 62 0.67 -16.31 -0.49
CA GLY A 62 1.81 -16.74 0.32
C GLY A 62 2.77 -15.63 0.76
N ALA A 63 2.51 -14.36 0.41
CA ALA A 63 3.20 -13.24 1.06
C ALA A 63 2.88 -13.18 2.56
N LYS A 64 3.82 -12.68 3.35
CA LYS A 64 3.72 -12.55 4.80
C LYS A 64 4.14 -11.16 5.25
N ASN A 65 3.78 -10.82 6.49
CA ASN A 65 4.24 -9.59 7.14
C ASN A 65 3.98 -8.33 6.30
N LEU A 66 2.75 -8.21 5.77
CA LEU A 66 2.36 -7.05 4.97
C LEU A 66 2.36 -5.81 5.87
N PHE A 67 3.01 -4.76 5.40
CA PHE A 67 3.10 -3.46 6.04
C PHE A 67 2.64 -2.40 5.05
N LEU A 68 1.47 -1.83 5.30
CA LEU A 68 0.91 -0.72 4.56
C LEU A 68 1.18 0.58 5.30
N LYS A 69 1.86 1.52 4.65
CA LYS A 69 2.04 2.89 5.14
C LYS A 69 1.36 3.85 4.18
N VAL A 70 0.39 4.62 4.66
CA VAL A 70 -0.27 5.65 3.86
C VAL A 70 0.12 7.03 4.37
N GLU A 71 0.50 7.90 3.45
CA GLU A 71 1.07 9.21 3.72
C GLU A 71 0.32 10.30 2.95
N GLU A 72 0.39 11.52 3.44
CA GLU A 72 0.00 12.74 2.72
C GLU A 72 1.18 13.69 2.54
N MET A 73 1.09 14.54 1.53
CA MET A 73 2.00 15.66 1.35
C MET A 73 1.58 16.80 2.29
N TRP A 74 2.32 16.96 3.38
CA TRP A 74 2.13 18.02 4.38
C TRP A 74 3.22 19.08 4.28
N GLY A 75 2.87 20.26 3.76
CA GLY A 75 3.82 21.34 3.52
C GLY A 75 4.90 20.93 2.50
N PHE A 76 6.13 20.74 2.98
CA PHE A 76 7.29 20.37 2.16
C PHE A 76 7.74 18.90 2.34
N GLY A 77 6.97 18.08 3.06
CA GLY A 77 7.33 16.70 3.37
C GLY A 77 6.14 15.75 3.37
N TRP A 78 6.44 14.47 3.55
CA TRP A 78 5.42 13.42 3.67
C TRP A 78 5.13 13.15 5.14
N SER A 79 3.86 13.21 5.52
CA SER A 79 3.37 12.87 6.85
C SER A 79 2.57 11.58 6.81
N THR A 80 2.71 10.73 7.83
CA THR A 80 1.97 9.46 7.89
C THR A 80 0.54 9.70 8.34
N ILE A 81 -0.43 9.25 7.54
CA ILE A 81 -1.85 9.26 7.92
C ILE A 81 -2.13 8.06 8.81
N PHE A 82 -1.75 6.86 8.36
CA PHE A 82 -1.90 5.63 9.12
C PHE A 82 -0.96 4.53 8.64
N ILE A 83 -0.81 3.52 9.50
CA ILE A 83 -0.09 2.28 9.22
C ILE A 83 -1.01 1.11 9.53
N GLN A 84 -0.99 0.09 8.68
CA GLN A 84 -1.66 -1.18 8.92
C GLN A 84 -0.69 -2.34 8.70
N GLN A 85 -0.86 -3.40 9.48
CA GLN A 85 -0.07 -4.61 9.38
C GLN A 85 -0.98 -5.83 9.27
N PHE A 86 -0.61 -6.75 8.39
CA PHE A 86 -1.33 -8.01 8.20
C PHE A 86 -0.35 -9.17 8.14
N ALA A 87 -0.66 -10.25 8.84
CA ALA A 87 0.18 -11.44 8.83
C ALA A 87 0.16 -12.15 7.47
N GLU A 88 -0.96 -12.05 6.74
CA GLU A 88 -1.25 -12.76 5.49
C GLU A 88 -1.86 -11.80 4.45
N PRO A 89 -1.93 -12.19 3.16
CA PRO A 89 -2.52 -11.37 2.13
C PRO A 89 -4.00 -11.09 2.43
N VAL A 90 -4.39 -9.82 2.33
CA VAL A 90 -5.77 -9.37 2.58
C VAL A 90 -6.30 -8.58 1.40
N GLN A 91 -7.62 -8.54 1.26
CA GLN A 91 -8.30 -7.62 0.37
C GLN A 91 -8.86 -6.45 1.18
N LYS A 92 -8.24 -5.27 1.03
CA LYS A 92 -8.59 -4.08 1.81
C LYS A 92 -8.70 -2.86 0.91
N CYS A 93 -9.72 -2.06 1.15
CA CYS A 93 -9.93 -0.78 0.48
C CYS A 93 -9.98 0.32 1.55
N TYR A 94 -9.19 1.36 1.35
CA TYR A 94 -9.14 2.50 2.24
C TYR A 94 -9.48 3.77 1.49
N LYS A 95 -10.20 4.65 2.17
CA LYS A 95 -10.39 6.02 1.75
C LYS A 95 -9.66 6.95 2.70
N VAL A 96 -8.82 7.83 2.15
CA VAL A 96 -8.23 8.95 2.89
C VAL A 96 -8.92 10.25 2.49
N TYR A 97 -9.23 11.11 3.47
CA TYR A 97 -10.04 12.31 3.27
C TYR A 97 -9.70 13.37 4.33
N GLY A 98 -10.32 14.56 4.22
CA GLY A 98 -10.06 15.69 5.11
C GLY A 98 -9.09 16.70 4.50
N THR A 99 -8.29 17.36 5.33
CA THR A 99 -7.31 18.37 4.92
C THR A 99 -5.93 17.99 5.44
N THR A 100 -4.88 18.64 4.93
CA THR A 100 -3.49 18.46 5.41
C THR A 100 -3.34 18.68 6.92
N LEU A 101 -4.16 19.53 7.53
CA LEU A 101 -4.08 19.79 8.98
C LEU A 101 -4.85 18.76 9.82
N ASN A 102 -5.72 17.98 9.20
CA ASN A 102 -6.53 16.96 9.87
C ASN A 102 -6.88 15.82 8.89
N PRO A 103 -5.87 15.05 8.44
CA PRO A 103 -6.09 13.93 7.56
C PRO A 103 -6.80 12.81 8.30
N LYS A 104 -7.75 12.17 7.63
CA LYS A 104 -8.57 11.08 8.17
C LYS A 104 -8.59 9.92 7.20
N TRP A 105 -8.95 8.76 7.71
CA TRP A 105 -9.08 7.55 6.90
C TRP A 105 -10.20 6.66 7.42
N ILE A 106 -10.72 5.82 6.54
CA ILE A 106 -11.71 4.78 6.84
C ILE A 106 -11.53 3.59 5.89
N GLU A 107 -11.77 2.38 6.38
CA GLU A 107 -11.90 1.18 5.54
C GLU A 107 -13.29 1.15 4.87
N ILE A 108 -13.35 0.84 3.57
CA ILE A 108 -14.59 0.86 2.76
C ILE A 108 -14.83 -0.44 2.00
#